data_AF-A0A3D8SED3-F1
#
_entry.id   AF-A0A3D8SED3-F1
#
_cell.length_a   1.000
_cell.length_b   1.000
_cell.length_c   1.000
_cell.angle_alpha   90.00
_cell.angle_beta   90.00
_cell.angle_gamma   90.00
#
_symmetry.space_group_name_H-M   'P 1'
#
loop_
_entity.id
_entity.type
_entity.pdbx_description
1 polymer ?
#
loop_
_entity_poly.entity_id
_entity_poly.type
_entity_poly.pdbx_seq_one_letter_code
_entity_poly.pdbx_strand_id
1 'polypeptide(L)'
;MKAGSFSLVLALVGVAAAMTPPGLIPSNTENMTVFFNTSSLATNGIAIAQSAAKNTPTLALDKSLTGTTFMVLMVDPDAGNVGGNGSSAFLHWMQDGFTSSSKSVTVGNKTVFALENTENVVPIAAYLPPGPPTGQTHRYTQYLVDTTGVKGFTVSPSVANSTMTRVAFNMQDFVKQANLTIISANFWKTTGGT
;
A
#
# COMPACT_ATOMS: atom_id res chain seq x y z
N MET A 1 47.60 -13.86 37.07
CA MET A 1 46.23 -14.06 36.57
C MET A 1 45.90 -12.90 35.64
N LYS A 2 45.74 -13.13 34.33
CA LYS A 2 45.37 -12.10 33.35
C LYS A 2 43.84 -11.98 33.34
N ALA A 3 43.31 -10.84 33.77
CA ALA A 3 41.90 -10.53 33.63
C ALA A 3 41.62 -10.19 32.15
N GLY A 4 40.85 -11.02 31.48
CA GLY A 4 40.35 -10.74 30.14
C GLY A 4 39.17 -9.79 30.22
N SER A 5 39.29 -8.61 29.62
CA SER A 5 38.18 -7.67 29.45
C SER A 5 37.22 -8.20 28.39
N PHE A 6 35.97 -8.47 28.79
CA PHE A 6 34.87 -8.71 27.86
C PHE A 6 34.20 -7.38 27.53
N SER A 7 34.37 -6.91 26.29
CA SER A 7 33.61 -5.78 25.75
C SER A 7 32.27 -6.28 25.21
N LEU A 8 31.17 -5.92 25.87
CA LEU A 8 29.82 -6.16 25.38
C LEU A 8 29.46 -5.08 24.35
N VAL A 9 29.53 -5.42 23.06
CA VAL A 9 29.02 -4.57 21.98
C VAL A 9 27.50 -4.72 21.93
N LEU A 10 26.78 -3.71 22.41
CA LEU A 10 25.33 -3.64 22.28
C LEU A 10 24.98 -3.21 20.84
N ALA A 11 24.69 -4.18 19.98
CA ALA A 11 24.17 -3.90 18.64
C ALA A 11 22.73 -3.37 18.77
N LEU A 12 22.55 -2.06 18.59
CA LEU A 12 21.23 -1.44 18.49
C LEU A 12 20.64 -1.83 17.13
N VAL A 13 19.88 -2.93 17.09
CA VAL A 13 19.11 -3.31 15.90
C VAL A 13 18.00 -2.28 15.74
N GLY A 14 18.20 -1.31 14.85
CA GLY A 14 17.15 -0.36 14.48
C GLY A 14 15.98 -1.13 13.88
N VAL A 15 14.84 -1.15 14.57
CA VAL A 15 13.57 -1.61 13.99
C VAL A 15 13.19 -0.63 12.88
N ALA A 16 13.49 -0.97 11.63
CA ALA A 16 12.87 -0.29 10.50
C ALA A 16 11.35 -0.49 10.64
N ALA A 17 10.62 0.61 10.88
CA ALA A 17 9.16 0.56 10.91
C ALA A 17 8.68 0.13 9.51
N ALA A 18 8.00 -1.00 9.43
CA ALA A 18 7.37 -1.41 8.18
C ALA A 18 6.29 -0.37 7.80
N MET A 19 6.23 -0.05 6.51
CA MET A 19 5.21 0.83 5.92
C MET A 19 3.96 0.04 5.53
N THR A 20 3.97 -1.27 5.81
CA THR A 20 2.81 -2.14 5.90
C THR A 20 2.48 -2.39 7.38
N PRO A 21 1.22 -2.68 7.75
CA PRO A 21 0.90 -3.08 9.10
C PRO A 21 1.69 -4.31 9.59
N PRO A 22 1.93 -4.43 10.91
CA PRO A 22 2.54 -5.64 11.48
C PRO A 22 1.79 -6.90 11.07
N GLY A 23 2.56 -7.93 10.69
CA GLY A 23 2.03 -9.25 10.29
C GLY A 23 1.43 -9.33 8.89
N LEU A 24 1.29 -8.21 8.16
CA LEU A 24 0.84 -8.23 6.77
C LEU A 24 1.95 -8.75 5.84
N ILE A 25 1.59 -9.65 4.92
CA ILE A 25 2.50 -10.24 3.95
C ILE A 25 1.96 -9.92 2.54
N PRO A 26 2.82 -9.44 1.62
CA PRO A 26 4.24 -9.10 1.81
C PRO A 26 4.45 -7.81 2.62
N SER A 27 5.52 -7.78 3.43
CA SER A 27 5.94 -6.58 4.16
C SER A 27 6.79 -5.66 3.27
N ASN A 28 6.73 -4.35 3.50
CA ASN A 28 7.59 -3.38 2.83
C ASN A 28 8.02 -2.26 3.79
N THR A 29 9.24 -1.73 3.63
CA THR A 29 9.81 -0.67 4.49
C THR A 29 9.92 0.69 3.79
N GLU A 30 9.71 0.73 2.48
CA GLU A 30 9.77 1.95 1.67
C GLU A 30 8.42 2.65 1.71
N ASN A 31 8.42 3.94 2.05
CA ASN A 31 7.19 4.68 2.33
C ASN A 31 6.73 5.52 1.13
N MET A 32 5.51 5.28 0.65
CA MET A 32 4.87 6.20 -0.29
C MET A 32 4.04 7.18 0.52
N THR A 33 3.95 8.44 0.10
CA THR A 33 3.04 9.39 0.73
C THR A 33 1.63 9.17 0.21
N VAL A 34 0.66 9.02 1.12
CA VAL A 34 -0.77 8.90 0.81
C VAL A 34 -1.49 10.07 1.44
N PHE A 35 -2.36 10.73 0.69
CA PHE A 35 -3.12 11.88 1.20
C PHE A 35 -4.47 12.07 0.51
N PHE A 36 -5.35 12.77 1.20
CA PHE A 36 -6.66 13.22 0.70
C PHE A 36 -6.70 14.75 0.62
N ASN A 37 -7.37 15.28 -0.41
CA ASN A 37 -7.65 16.71 -0.59
C ASN A 37 -6.42 17.60 -0.35
N THR A 38 -5.26 17.18 -0.90
CA THR A 38 -3.94 17.87 -0.85
C THR A 38 -3.38 18.23 0.54
N SER A 39 -4.02 17.83 1.64
CA SER A 39 -3.68 18.34 2.97
C SER A 39 -3.68 17.26 4.07
N SER A 40 -4.54 16.24 3.94
CA SER A 40 -4.69 15.21 4.98
C SER A 40 -3.80 14.01 4.69
N LEU A 41 -2.66 13.92 5.37
CA LEU A 41 -1.79 12.74 5.30
C LEU A 41 -2.52 11.51 5.90
N ALA A 42 -2.48 10.42 5.15
CA ALA A 42 -3.04 9.12 5.52
C ALA A 42 -1.91 8.08 5.56
N THR A 43 -0.87 8.40 6.31
CA THR A 43 0.37 7.63 6.33
C THR A 43 0.59 6.91 7.67
N ASN A 44 1.32 5.80 7.62
CA ASN A 44 1.87 5.08 8.77
C ASN A 44 0.83 4.68 9.84
N GLY A 45 -0.35 4.26 9.41
CA GLY A 45 -1.39 3.76 10.30
C GLY A 45 -2.19 4.85 11.01
N ILE A 46 -2.13 6.10 10.56
CA ILE A 46 -3.02 7.17 11.04
C ILE A 46 -4.48 6.73 10.90
N ALA A 47 -5.32 7.13 11.86
CA ALA A 47 -6.76 6.94 11.77
C ALA A 47 -7.35 7.97 10.80
N ILE A 48 -8.10 7.49 9.80
CA ILE A 48 -8.82 8.30 8.83
C ILE A 48 -10.31 7.99 8.97
N ALA A 49 -11.12 9.05 9.05
CA ALA A 49 -12.57 8.89 9.09
C ALA A 49 -13.10 8.32 7.76
N GLN A 50 -14.12 7.48 7.82
CA GLN A 50 -14.74 6.89 6.62
C GLN A 50 -15.18 7.95 5.61
N SER A 51 -15.71 9.09 6.08
CA SER A 51 -16.11 10.22 5.24
C SER A 51 -14.92 10.89 4.53
N ALA A 52 -13.76 10.96 5.19
CA ALA A 52 -12.55 11.54 4.61
C ALA A 52 -11.93 10.62 3.54
N ALA A 53 -12.06 9.30 3.72
CA ALA A 53 -11.62 8.28 2.77
C ALA A 53 -12.72 7.89 1.74
N LYS A 54 -13.73 8.73 1.51
CA LYS A 54 -14.80 8.43 0.55
C LYS A 54 -14.31 8.41 -0.89
N ASN A 55 -13.33 9.25 -1.22
CA ASN A 55 -12.78 9.40 -2.56
C ASN A 55 -11.41 8.72 -2.65
N THR A 56 -10.97 8.37 -3.85
CA THR A 56 -9.65 7.80 -4.09
C THR A 56 -8.54 8.72 -3.55
N PRO A 57 -7.57 8.21 -2.77
CA PRO A 57 -6.46 9.01 -2.29
C PRO A 57 -5.51 9.38 -3.43
N THR A 58 -4.74 10.45 -3.23
CA THR A 58 -3.54 10.70 -4.03
C THR A 58 -2.36 9.96 -3.41
N LEU A 59 -1.58 9.31 -4.26
CA LEU A 59 -0.32 8.65 -3.90
C LEU A 59 0.83 9.50 -4.41
N ALA A 60 1.94 9.54 -3.70
CA ALA A 60 3.11 10.29 -4.10
C ALA A 60 4.40 9.65 -3.58
N LEU A 61 5.50 9.97 -4.25
CA LEU A 61 6.84 9.52 -3.89
C LEU A 61 7.67 10.71 -3.40
N ASP A 62 8.64 10.45 -2.53
CA ASP A 62 9.57 11.48 -2.04
C ASP A 62 10.59 11.90 -3.12
N LYS A 63 10.69 11.15 -4.23
CA LYS A 63 11.49 11.46 -5.42
C LYS A 63 10.70 11.18 -6.69
N SER A 64 10.91 12.00 -7.72
CA SER A 64 10.37 11.71 -9.04
C SER A 64 11.08 10.51 -9.66
N LEU A 65 10.31 9.55 -10.17
CA LEU A 65 10.79 8.37 -10.90
C LEU A 65 10.31 8.44 -12.35
N THR A 66 10.90 9.36 -13.12
CA THR A 66 10.54 9.57 -14.53
C THR A 66 10.87 8.33 -15.37
N GLY A 67 9.97 7.97 -16.29
CA GLY A 67 10.15 6.80 -17.17
C GLY A 67 9.75 5.46 -16.54
N THR A 68 9.33 5.47 -15.27
CA THR A 68 8.81 4.30 -14.57
C THR A 68 7.28 4.32 -14.59
N THR A 69 6.67 3.16 -14.82
CA THR A 69 5.22 2.98 -14.70
C THR A 69 4.89 2.15 -13.47
N PHE A 70 3.76 2.43 -12.86
CA PHE A 70 3.34 1.80 -11.62
C PHE A 70 1.90 1.33 -11.67
N MET A 71 1.64 0.30 -10.89
CA MET A 71 0.30 -0.08 -10.47
C MET A 71 0.18 0.10 -8.96
N VAL A 72 -0.99 0.55 -8.52
CA VAL A 72 -1.41 0.49 -7.12
C VAL A 72 -2.28 -0.73 -6.89
N LEU A 73 -2.08 -1.37 -5.73
CA LEU A 73 -3.05 -2.28 -5.13
C LEU A 73 -3.41 -1.78 -3.75
N MET A 74 -4.70 -1.70 -3.43
CA MET A 74 -5.18 -1.39 -2.10
C MET A 74 -5.97 -2.56 -1.55
N VAL A 75 -5.55 -3.08 -0.40
CA VAL A 75 -6.14 -4.24 0.24
C VAL A 75 -6.59 -3.93 1.67
N ASP A 76 -7.69 -4.56 2.06
CA ASP A 76 -8.15 -4.68 3.45
C ASP A 76 -7.89 -6.13 3.90
N PRO A 77 -6.83 -6.39 4.67
CA PRO A 77 -6.53 -7.73 5.18
C PRO A 77 -7.42 -8.13 6.35
N ASP A 78 -8.28 -7.23 6.84
CA ASP A 78 -9.11 -7.41 8.02
C ASP A 78 -10.56 -7.79 7.69
N ALA A 79 -10.96 -7.71 6.41
CA ALA A 79 -12.33 -7.93 5.94
C ALA A 79 -12.99 -9.25 6.41
N GLY A 80 -12.23 -10.34 6.46
CA GLY A 80 -12.70 -11.64 6.96
C GLY A 80 -12.31 -11.93 8.42
N ASN A 81 -11.22 -11.32 8.89
CA ASN A 81 -10.70 -11.50 10.25
C ASN A 81 -9.79 -10.32 10.60
N VAL A 82 -10.18 -9.54 11.62
CA VAL A 82 -9.37 -8.41 12.10
C VAL A 82 -7.99 -8.90 12.54
N GLY A 83 -6.94 -8.25 12.03
CA GLY A 83 -5.55 -8.66 12.22
C GLY A 83 -5.04 -9.66 11.19
N GLY A 84 -5.75 -9.92 10.09
CA GLY A 84 -5.35 -10.86 9.04
C GLY A 84 -3.99 -10.55 8.40
N ASN A 85 -3.32 -11.58 7.88
CA ASN A 85 -1.99 -11.44 7.28
C ASN A 85 -2.00 -11.14 5.77
N GLY A 86 -3.18 -10.92 5.18
CA GLY A 86 -3.35 -10.62 3.75
C GLY A 86 -3.48 -11.83 2.82
N SER A 87 -3.52 -13.07 3.34
CA SER A 87 -3.74 -14.28 2.53
C SER A 87 -5.18 -14.41 1.99
N SER A 88 -6.13 -13.66 2.58
CA SER A 88 -7.52 -13.57 2.16
C SER A 88 -8.04 -12.16 2.45
N ALA A 89 -7.53 -11.19 1.69
CA ALA A 89 -7.90 -9.79 1.82
C ALA A 89 -9.09 -9.44 0.92
N PHE A 90 -9.68 -8.27 1.17
CA PHE A 90 -10.58 -7.62 0.22
C PHE A 90 -9.81 -6.59 -0.63
N LEU A 91 -9.97 -6.63 -1.95
CA LEU A 91 -9.34 -5.71 -2.89
C LEU A 91 -10.17 -4.44 -3.08
N HIS A 92 -9.70 -3.33 -2.51
CA HIS A 92 -10.34 -2.03 -2.62
C HIS A 92 -10.01 -1.32 -3.94
N TRP A 93 -8.79 -1.47 -4.44
CA TRP A 93 -8.34 -0.77 -5.64
C TRP A 93 -7.23 -1.54 -6.32
N MET A 94 -7.30 -1.64 -7.65
CA MET A 94 -6.21 -2.09 -8.49
C MET A 94 -6.21 -1.24 -9.75
N GLN A 95 -5.13 -0.49 -9.97
CA GLN A 95 -5.03 0.42 -11.11
C GLN A 95 -3.59 0.56 -11.55
N ASP A 96 -3.35 0.20 -12.81
CA ASP A 96 -2.09 0.42 -13.50
C ASP A 96 -2.10 1.77 -14.24
N GLY A 97 -1.00 2.08 -14.92
CA GLY A 97 -0.88 3.29 -15.75
C GLY A 97 -0.43 4.53 -14.98
N PHE A 98 -0.03 4.39 -13.72
CA PHE A 98 0.53 5.51 -12.98
C PHE A 98 1.95 5.81 -13.44
N THR A 99 2.28 7.10 -13.52
CA THR A 99 3.64 7.62 -13.65
C THR A 99 3.90 8.64 -12.56
N SER A 100 5.16 8.85 -12.20
CA SER A 100 5.50 9.92 -11.24
C SER A 100 5.49 11.27 -11.94
N SER A 101 4.83 12.26 -11.34
CA SER A 101 4.88 13.65 -11.78
C SER A 101 6.32 14.16 -11.80
N SER A 102 6.61 15.03 -12.78
CA SER A 102 7.85 15.82 -12.81
C SER A 102 7.78 17.06 -11.93
N LYS A 103 6.57 17.44 -11.49
CA LYS A 103 6.33 18.58 -10.61
C LYS A 103 6.14 18.09 -9.19
N SER A 104 6.78 18.78 -8.24
CA SER A 104 6.56 18.51 -6.83
C SER A 104 5.39 19.32 -6.28
N VAL A 105 4.76 18.78 -5.24
CA VAL A 105 3.77 19.46 -4.41
C VAL A 105 4.21 19.37 -2.95
N THR A 106 3.79 20.34 -2.14
CA THR A 106 4.04 20.28 -0.69
C THR A 106 2.79 19.78 0.02
N VAL A 107 2.89 18.67 0.74
CA VAL A 107 1.80 18.07 1.52
C VAL A 107 2.32 17.73 2.91
N GLY A 108 1.68 18.26 3.95
CA GLY A 108 2.08 18.01 5.35
C GLY A 108 3.55 18.30 5.63
N ASN A 109 4.07 19.40 5.08
CA ASN A 109 5.48 19.82 5.14
C ASN A 109 6.48 18.88 4.43
N LYS A 110 6.01 17.94 3.60
CA LYS A 110 6.86 17.11 2.72
C LYS A 110 6.74 17.60 1.28
N THR A 111 7.87 17.73 0.59
CA THR A 111 7.91 17.87 -0.86
C THR A 111 7.81 16.48 -1.49
N VAL A 112 6.77 16.24 -2.28
CA VAL A 112 6.48 14.93 -2.88
C VAL A 112 6.09 15.08 -4.34
N PHE A 113 6.20 13.99 -5.10
CA PHE A 113 5.85 13.90 -6.51
C PHE A 113 4.65 12.97 -6.65
N ALA A 114 3.49 13.54 -7.02
CA ALA A 114 2.26 12.77 -7.14
C ALA A 114 2.34 11.71 -8.24
N LEU A 115 1.68 10.59 -8.03
CA LEU A 115 1.44 9.61 -9.08
C LEU A 115 0.22 10.03 -9.90
N GLU A 116 0.37 10.02 -11.22
CA GLU A 116 -0.61 10.51 -12.18
C GLU A 116 -0.92 9.41 -13.20
N ASN A 117 -2.21 9.22 -13.49
CA ASN A 117 -2.67 8.34 -14.57
C ASN A 117 -2.94 9.20 -15.83
N THR A 118 -1.87 9.72 -16.44
CA THR A 118 -1.96 10.68 -17.56
C THR A 118 -2.60 10.09 -18.81
N GLU A 119 -2.43 8.79 -19.02
CA GLU A 119 -2.97 8.05 -20.16
C GLU A 119 -4.43 7.59 -19.94
N ASN A 120 -5.04 7.95 -18.81
CA ASN A 120 -6.42 7.58 -18.47
C ASN A 120 -6.69 6.07 -18.54
N VAL A 121 -5.71 5.26 -18.10
CA VAL A 121 -5.85 3.81 -18.02
C VAL A 121 -7.02 3.47 -17.10
N VAL A 122 -7.94 2.64 -17.59
CA VAL A 122 -9.10 2.19 -16.82
C VAL A 122 -8.64 1.28 -15.68
N PRO A 123 -9.13 1.47 -14.44
CA PRO A 123 -8.74 0.61 -13.34
C PRO A 123 -9.20 -0.83 -13.56
N ILE A 124 -8.33 -1.80 -13.23
CA ILE A 124 -8.66 -3.23 -13.21
C ILE A 124 -9.73 -3.49 -12.14
N ALA A 125 -9.61 -2.83 -10.99
CA ALA A 125 -10.60 -2.81 -9.94
C ALA A 125 -10.71 -1.36 -9.43
N ALA A 126 -11.76 -0.63 -9.81
CA ALA A 126 -11.99 0.75 -9.37
C ALA A 126 -11.97 0.90 -7.84
N TYR A 127 -11.57 2.07 -7.34
CA TYR A 127 -11.53 2.34 -5.91
C TYR A 127 -12.91 2.13 -5.26
N LEU A 128 -12.95 1.32 -4.20
CA LEU A 128 -14.07 1.22 -3.27
C LEU A 128 -13.65 1.82 -1.93
N PRO A 129 -14.44 2.75 -1.35
CA PRO A 129 -14.10 3.37 -0.08
C PRO A 129 -14.13 2.36 1.07
N PRO A 130 -13.43 2.65 2.18
CA PRO A 130 -13.55 1.91 3.43
C PRO A 130 -15.01 1.75 3.87
N GLY A 131 -15.35 0.53 4.33
CA GLY A 131 -16.66 0.20 4.88
C GLY A 131 -16.60 -0.90 5.93
N PRO A 132 -15.71 -0.80 6.93
CA PRO A 132 -15.62 -1.84 7.95
C PRO A 132 -16.92 -1.88 8.78
N PRO A 133 -17.31 -3.06 9.30
CA PRO A 133 -18.48 -3.16 10.17
C PRO A 133 -18.39 -2.26 11.41
N THR A 134 -19.54 -1.84 11.95
CA THR A 134 -19.63 -1.02 13.17
C THR A 134 -18.78 -1.60 14.30
N GLY A 135 -17.96 -0.73 14.91
CA GLY A 135 -17.09 -1.10 16.02
C GLY A 135 -15.79 -1.82 15.62
N GLN A 136 -15.61 -2.18 14.34
CA GLN A 136 -14.37 -2.78 13.84
C GLN A 136 -13.44 -1.70 13.27
N THR A 137 -12.15 -1.87 13.50
CA THR A 137 -11.10 -1.03 12.89
C THR A 137 -10.29 -1.87 11.93
N HIS A 138 -10.35 -1.51 10.65
CA HIS A 138 -9.65 -2.22 9.58
C HIS A 138 -8.47 -1.39 9.08
N ARG A 139 -7.47 -2.08 8.55
CA ARG A 139 -6.25 -1.53 7.99
C ARG A 139 -6.39 -1.50 6.47
N TYR A 140 -6.24 -0.34 5.87
CA TYR A 140 -6.28 -0.19 4.43
C TYR A 140 -4.87 0.03 3.94
N THR A 141 -4.30 -0.98 3.29
CA THR A 141 -2.88 -0.98 2.89
C THR A 141 -2.77 -0.77 1.39
N GLN A 142 -1.98 0.20 0.98
CA GLN A 142 -1.65 0.47 -0.41
C GLN A 142 -0.26 -0.08 -0.68
N TYR A 143 -0.12 -0.75 -1.81
CA TYR A 143 1.14 -1.20 -2.36
C TYR A 143 1.34 -0.54 -3.71
N LEU A 144 2.55 -0.04 -3.93
CA LEU A 144 3.00 0.44 -5.22
C LEU A 144 3.91 -0.62 -5.83
N VAL A 145 3.56 -1.09 -7.02
CA VAL A 145 4.34 -2.07 -7.76
C VAL A 145 4.88 -1.45 -9.03
N ASP A 146 6.12 -1.81 -9.39
CA ASP A 146 6.74 -1.42 -10.64
C ASP A 146 6.16 -2.27 -11.79
N THR A 147 5.62 -1.60 -12.81
CA THR A 147 5.08 -2.20 -14.04
C THR A 147 5.88 -1.80 -15.28
N THR A 148 7.07 -1.23 -15.10
CA THR A 148 7.91 -0.74 -16.21
C THR A 148 8.27 -1.88 -17.15
N GLY A 149 7.89 -1.73 -18.42
CA GLY A 149 8.13 -2.75 -19.44
C GLY A 149 7.24 -4.00 -19.34
N VAL A 150 6.30 -4.04 -18.39
CA VAL A 150 5.33 -5.14 -18.25
C VAL A 150 4.19 -4.91 -19.24
N LYS A 151 3.90 -5.89 -20.10
CA LYS A 151 2.83 -5.81 -21.13
C LYS A 151 1.56 -6.58 -20.76
N GLY A 152 1.45 -6.96 -19.49
CA GLY A 152 0.44 -7.85 -18.94
C GLY A 152 1.07 -8.81 -17.94
N PHE A 153 0.23 -9.42 -17.11
CA PHE A 153 0.65 -10.38 -16.10
C PHE A 153 -0.15 -11.67 -16.25
N THR A 154 0.52 -12.79 -15.99
CA THR A 154 -0.10 -14.11 -15.98
C THR A 154 -0.33 -14.50 -14.53
N VAL A 155 -1.57 -14.83 -14.20
CA VAL A 155 -1.93 -15.34 -12.87
C VAL A 155 -2.83 -16.56 -13.05
N SER A 156 -2.89 -17.40 -12.03
CA SER A 156 -3.82 -18.54 -12.02
C SER A 156 -5.28 -18.07 -12.12
N PRO A 157 -6.20 -18.93 -12.63
CA PRO A 157 -7.62 -18.58 -12.68
C PRO A 157 -8.21 -18.19 -11.33
N SER A 158 -7.73 -18.78 -10.23
CA SER A 158 -8.17 -18.43 -8.87
C SER A 158 -7.78 -17.01 -8.49
N VAL A 159 -6.53 -16.61 -8.76
CA VAL A 159 -6.06 -15.24 -8.50
C VAL A 159 -6.82 -14.25 -9.39
N ALA A 160 -6.97 -14.54 -10.69
CA ALA A 160 -7.76 -13.71 -11.60
C ALA A 160 -9.20 -13.51 -11.09
N ASN A 161 -9.85 -14.60 -10.66
CA ASN A 161 -11.19 -14.55 -10.10
C ASN A 161 -11.25 -13.72 -8.80
N SER A 162 -10.28 -13.87 -7.90
CA SER A 162 -10.21 -13.08 -6.66
C SER A 162 -9.98 -11.58 -6.93
N THR A 163 -9.26 -11.24 -8.00
CA THR A 163 -9.11 -9.84 -8.43
C THR A 163 -10.44 -9.26 -8.91
N MET A 164 -11.18 -10.01 -9.73
CA MET A 164 -12.47 -9.55 -10.27
C MET A 164 -13.56 -9.46 -9.21
N THR A 165 -13.65 -10.47 -8.34
CA THR A 165 -14.65 -10.52 -7.26
C THR A 165 -14.23 -9.73 -6.03
N ARG A 166 -12.95 -9.35 -5.94
CA ARG A 166 -12.28 -8.64 -4.84
C ARG A 166 -12.19 -9.38 -3.52
N VAL A 167 -12.84 -10.53 -3.40
CA VAL A 167 -12.89 -11.33 -2.18
C VAL A 167 -11.81 -12.41 -2.22
N ALA A 168 -11.30 -12.77 -1.04
CA ALA A 168 -10.21 -13.73 -0.89
C ALA A 168 -8.99 -13.43 -1.77
N PHE A 169 -8.72 -12.13 -1.99
CA PHE A 169 -7.57 -11.70 -2.76
C PHE A 169 -6.30 -11.95 -1.95
N ASN A 170 -5.37 -12.72 -2.51
CA ASN A 170 -4.07 -12.97 -1.91
C ASN A 170 -3.02 -12.10 -2.60
N MET A 171 -2.59 -11.05 -1.90
CA MET A 171 -1.61 -10.09 -2.41
C MET A 171 -0.26 -10.75 -2.72
N GLN A 172 0.19 -11.67 -1.88
CA GLN A 172 1.46 -12.35 -2.07
C GLN A 172 1.43 -13.26 -3.31
N ASP A 173 0.34 -14.00 -3.50
CA ASP A 173 0.18 -14.89 -4.66
C ASP A 173 0.07 -14.09 -5.96
N PHE A 174 -0.68 -12.97 -5.94
CA PHE A 174 -0.78 -12.10 -7.10
C PHE A 174 0.59 -11.57 -7.53
N VAL A 175 1.33 -10.92 -6.62
CA VAL A 175 2.63 -10.32 -6.94
C VAL A 175 3.65 -11.37 -7.39
N LYS A 176 3.67 -12.55 -6.75
CA LYS A 176 4.56 -13.65 -7.14
C LYS A 176 4.22 -14.19 -8.53
N GLN A 177 2.96 -14.51 -8.79
CA GLN A 177 2.54 -15.10 -10.07
C GLN A 177 2.69 -14.11 -11.21
N ALA A 178 2.34 -12.85 -10.97
CA ALA A 178 2.51 -11.75 -11.92
C ALA A 178 3.98 -11.34 -12.14
N ASN A 179 4.92 -11.89 -11.35
CA ASN A 179 6.34 -11.54 -11.37
C ASN A 179 6.59 -10.02 -11.21
N LEU A 180 5.89 -9.41 -10.26
CA LEU A 180 5.96 -7.97 -10.00
C LEU A 180 6.83 -7.67 -8.78
N THR A 181 7.39 -6.46 -8.74
CA THR A 181 8.17 -5.97 -7.60
C THR A 181 7.40 -4.88 -6.87
N ILE A 182 7.22 -5.06 -5.56
CA ILE A 182 6.69 -4.01 -4.69
C ILE A 182 7.83 -3.06 -4.36
N ILE A 183 7.66 -1.79 -4.70
CA ILE A 183 8.68 -0.77 -4.46
C ILE A 183 8.37 0.09 -3.25
N SER A 184 7.10 0.14 -2.83
CA SER A 184 6.69 0.94 -1.68
C SER A 184 5.32 0.51 -1.17
N ALA A 185 5.03 0.80 0.10
CA ALA A 185 3.72 0.63 0.69
C ALA A 185 3.36 1.81 1.61
N ASN A 186 2.08 1.90 1.96
CA ASN A 186 1.60 2.65 3.10
C ASN A 186 0.31 2.01 3.62
N PHE A 187 -0.15 2.43 4.80
CA PHE A 187 -1.48 2.10 5.27
C PHE A 187 -2.07 3.20 6.16
N TRP A 188 -3.38 3.19 6.25
CA TRP A 188 -4.12 3.91 7.29
C TRP A 188 -5.13 2.96 7.96
N LYS A 189 -5.78 3.42 9.02
CA LYS A 189 -6.86 2.70 9.69
C LYS A 189 -8.18 3.44 9.57
N THR A 190 -9.26 2.71 9.33
CA THR A 190 -10.63 3.27 9.39
C THR A 190 -11.45 2.44 10.36
N THR A 191 -12.24 3.09 11.20
CA THR A 191 -13.19 2.43 12.11
C THR A 191 -14.60 2.57 11.56
N GLY A 192 -15.38 1.50 11.61
CA GLY A 192 -16.77 1.50 11.18
C GLY A 192 -17.60 2.31 12.15
N GLY A 193 -18.43 3.21 11.62
CA GLY A 193 -19.23 4.12 12.44
C GLY A 193 -20.07 3.40 13.50
N THR A 194 -20.28 4.08 14.62
CA THR A 194 -21.34 3.79 15.61
C THR A 194 -22.68 4.26 15.10
#